data_AF-A0A8J4VDP9-F1
#
_entry.id   AF-A0A8J4VDP9-F1
#
_cell.length_a   1.000
_cell.length_b   1.000
_cell.length_c   1.000
_cell.angle_alpha   90.00
_cell.angle_beta   90.00
_cell.angle_gamma   90.00
#
_symmetry.space_group_name_H-M   'P 1'
#
loop_
_entity.id
_entity.type
_entity.pdbx_description
1 polymer ?
#
loop_
_entity_poly.entity_id
_entity_poly.type
_entity_poly.pdbx_seq_one_letter_code
_entity_poly.pdbx_strand_id
1 'polypeptide(L)'
;MRISDVRIDTEATVEIYLLTTSYICVFSSFVYFSLILLGLRRASPLLSPPLSSRKKKMELDVVNAELVLPTHLSFKQVQMYEKYPKGQSRGRHWKHLKQILQAENYQNFPPDEPTYVNIESPPSMHPCKKICDITGYEAPYYDPRTNLRYANADVFKLVRSLPNEYVQRYLALRNAAVVLK
;
A
#
# COMPACT_ATOMS: atom_id res chain seq x y z
N MET A 1 -13.27 62.13 -51.87
CA MET A 1 -12.53 63.07 -51.00
C MET A 1 -11.77 62.21 -49.99
N ARG A 2 -10.45 62.37 -49.93
CA ARG A 2 -9.50 61.61 -49.09
C ARG A 2 -9.61 62.00 -47.59
N ILE A 3 -8.82 61.30 -46.77
CA ILE A 3 -8.11 61.69 -45.51
C ILE A 3 -8.58 60.81 -44.34
N SER A 4 -7.77 60.12 -43.53
CA SER A 4 -6.38 59.62 -43.55
C SER A 4 -6.17 58.87 -42.22
N ASP A 5 -5.45 57.76 -42.26
CA ASP A 5 -4.47 57.28 -41.27
C ASP A 5 -4.68 57.59 -39.77
N VAL A 6 -5.00 56.55 -38.99
CA VAL A 6 -4.63 56.47 -37.57
C VAL A 6 -3.82 55.19 -37.38
N ARG A 7 -2.52 55.32 -37.65
CA ARG A 7 -1.47 54.37 -37.29
C ARG A 7 -1.33 54.44 -35.76
N ILE A 8 -1.88 53.46 -35.05
CA ILE A 8 -1.71 53.34 -33.60
C ILE A 8 -0.47 52.49 -33.38
N ASP A 9 0.51 53.11 -32.74
CA ASP A 9 1.89 52.65 -32.59
C ASP A 9 1.97 51.31 -31.85
N THR A 10 2.21 50.25 -32.61
CA THR A 10 2.44 48.89 -32.08
C THR A 10 3.76 48.77 -31.33
N GLU A 11 4.71 49.70 -31.50
CA GLU A 11 5.99 49.70 -30.80
C GLU A 11 5.85 50.11 -29.32
N ALA A 12 4.96 51.05 -28.98
CA ALA A 12 4.83 51.55 -27.61
C ALA A 12 4.22 50.52 -26.64
N THR A 13 3.40 49.60 -27.14
CA THR A 13 2.80 48.54 -26.30
C THR A 13 3.82 47.46 -25.94
N VAL A 14 4.73 47.08 -26.84
CA VAL A 14 5.73 46.03 -26.59
C VAL A 14 6.76 46.48 -25.54
N GLU A 15 7.18 47.74 -25.57
CA GLU A 15 8.12 48.30 -24.59
C GLU A 15 7.53 48.29 -23.16
N ILE A 16 6.23 48.62 -23.01
CA ILE A 16 5.56 48.61 -21.69
C ILE A 16 5.41 47.18 -21.17
N TYR A 17 5.13 46.19 -22.03
CA TYR A 17 5.06 44.78 -21.62
C TYR A 17 6.44 44.20 -21.23
N LEU A 18 7.53 44.62 -21.88
CA LEU A 18 8.89 44.19 -21.51
C LEU A 18 9.41 44.87 -20.24
N LEU A 19 9.07 46.14 -20.01
CA LEU A 19 9.37 46.84 -18.76
C LEU A 19 8.58 46.29 -17.57
N THR A 20 7.31 45.93 -17.76
CA THR A 20 6.50 45.33 -16.68
C THR A 20 6.92 43.90 -16.35
N THR A 21 7.25 43.07 -17.35
CA THR A 21 7.71 41.68 -17.11
C THR A 21 9.08 41.62 -16.43
N SER A 22 10.02 42.49 -16.81
CA SER A 22 11.31 42.60 -16.14
C SER A 22 11.17 43.09 -14.69
N TYR A 23 10.31 44.08 -14.43
CA TYR A 23 10.06 44.57 -13.06
C TYR A 23 9.40 43.51 -12.16
N ILE A 24 8.44 42.73 -12.69
CA ILE A 24 7.77 41.65 -11.95
C ILE A 24 8.76 40.52 -11.59
N CYS A 25 9.67 40.14 -12.49
CA CYS A 25 10.69 39.12 -12.23
C CYS A 25 11.71 39.54 -11.16
N VAL A 26 12.12 40.82 -11.15
CA VAL A 26 13.04 41.34 -10.12
C VAL A 26 12.33 41.44 -8.78
N PHE A 27 11.06 41.87 -8.76
CA PHE A 27 10.28 41.97 -7.53
C PHE A 27 10.00 40.59 -6.93
N SER A 28 9.59 39.59 -7.72
CA SER A 28 9.34 38.23 -7.22
C SER A 28 10.60 37.58 -6.63
N SER A 29 11.76 37.83 -7.24
CA SER A 29 13.05 37.32 -6.75
C SER A 29 13.46 37.99 -5.45
N PHE A 30 13.21 39.30 -5.30
CA PHE A 30 13.51 40.03 -4.06
C PHE A 30 12.59 39.61 -2.91
N VAL A 31 11.29 39.41 -3.16
CA VAL A 31 10.35 38.94 -2.12
C VAL A 31 10.67 37.50 -1.70
N TYR A 32 11.03 36.61 -2.64
CA TYR A 32 11.51 35.26 -2.31
C TYR A 32 12.81 35.28 -1.51
N PHE A 33 13.77 36.15 -1.87
CA PHE A 33 15.04 36.26 -1.15
C PHE A 33 14.85 36.85 0.25
N SER A 34 13.95 37.83 0.41
CA SER A 34 13.55 38.36 1.72
C SER A 34 12.77 37.35 2.56
N LEU A 35 11.89 36.52 1.97
CA LEU A 35 11.20 35.44 2.68
C LEU A 35 12.15 34.31 3.11
N ILE A 36 13.21 34.03 2.33
CA ILE A 36 14.25 33.07 2.71
C ILE A 36 15.12 33.62 3.86
N LEU A 37 15.44 34.91 3.87
CA LEU A 37 16.21 35.55 4.95
C LEU A 37 15.41 35.79 6.24
N LEU A 38 14.09 36.03 6.15
CA LEU A 38 13.21 36.12 7.34
C LEU A 38 12.67 34.75 7.82
N GLY A 39 12.83 33.68 7.03
CA GLY A 39 12.27 32.34 7.31
C GLY A 39 13.11 31.45 8.25
N LEU A 40 14.29 31.87 8.67
CA LEU A 40 15.21 31.06 9.50
C LEU A 40 15.06 31.31 11.02
N ARG A 41 13.82 31.45 11.49
CA ARG A 41 13.47 31.36 12.93
C ARG A 41 12.20 30.53 13.16
N ARG A 42 12.31 29.22 13.00
CA ARG A 42 11.57 28.21 13.79
C ARG A 42 12.62 27.24 14.32
N ALA A 43 13.11 27.46 15.54
CA ALA A 43 12.52 26.89 16.75
C ALA A 43 12.47 25.35 16.69
N SER A 44 13.53 24.76 17.24
CA SER A 44 13.58 23.48 17.96
C SER A 44 13.35 22.18 17.15
N PRO A 45 14.36 21.33 16.94
CA PRO A 45 14.11 19.92 16.72
C PRO A 45 13.47 19.37 18.00
N LEU A 46 12.26 18.81 17.88
CA LEU A 46 11.69 17.98 18.93
C LEU A 46 12.70 16.88 19.22
N LEU A 47 13.29 16.97 20.41
CA LEU A 47 14.19 16.00 20.99
C LEU A 47 13.49 14.64 20.94
N SER A 48 13.82 13.81 19.95
CA SER A 48 13.45 12.40 20.00
C SER A 48 14.06 11.85 21.30
N PRO A 49 13.27 11.24 22.19
CA PRO A 49 13.76 10.80 23.48
C PRO A 49 14.85 9.74 23.25
N PRO A 50 15.91 9.69 24.08
CA PRO A 50 17.06 8.82 23.87
C PRO A 50 16.60 7.38 23.68
N LEU A 51 17.21 6.65 22.72
CA LEU A 51 16.89 5.26 22.35
C LEU A 51 16.69 4.31 23.56
N SER A 52 17.30 4.62 24.71
CA SER A 52 17.13 3.94 26.00
C SER A 52 15.70 4.06 26.57
N SER A 53 15.12 5.26 26.56
CA SER A 53 13.73 5.48 27.00
C SER A 53 12.71 4.90 26.03
N ARG A 54 13.02 4.92 24.73
CA ARG A 54 12.19 4.33 23.67
C ARG A 54 12.16 2.80 23.79
N LYS A 55 13.29 2.17 24.18
CA LYS A 55 13.36 0.75 24.55
C LYS A 55 12.50 0.42 25.78
N LYS A 56 12.54 1.23 26.83
CA LYS A 56 11.69 1.01 28.00
C LYS A 56 10.20 1.17 27.67
N LYS A 57 9.86 2.11 26.79
CA LYS A 57 8.49 2.34 26.34
C LYS A 57 7.95 1.19 25.49
N MET A 58 8.73 0.70 24.53
CA MET A 58 8.33 -0.47 23.72
C MET A 58 8.26 -1.77 24.54
N GLU A 59 9.11 -1.97 25.54
CA GLU A 59 8.98 -3.14 26.44
C GLU A 59 7.69 -3.06 27.27
N LEU A 60 7.32 -1.87 27.76
CA LEU A 60 6.10 -1.68 28.53
C LEU A 60 4.83 -1.82 27.66
N ASP A 61 4.84 -1.28 26.44
CA ASP A 61 3.73 -1.39 25.50
C ASP A 61 3.52 -2.85 25.03
N VAL A 62 4.60 -3.64 24.91
CA VAL A 62 4.54 -5.09 24.63
C VAL A 62 3.97 -5.88 25.82
N VAL A 63 4.32 -5.51 27.06
CA VAL A 63 3.77 -6.13 28.27
C VAL A 63 2.28 -5.79 28.46
N ASN A 64 1.88 -4.55 28.16
CA ASN A 64 0.49 -4.08 28.28
C ASN A 64 -0.45 -4.65 27.21
N ALA A 65 0.06 -5.11 26.07
CA ALA A 65 -0.77 -5.58 24.95
C ALA A 65 -1.41 -6.95 25.16
N GLU A 66 -1.10 -7.69 26.24
CA GLU A 66 -1.58 -9.06 26.55
C GLU A 66 -1.59 -10.01 25.33
N LEU A 67 -0.73 -9.75 24.34
CA LEU A 67 -0.41 -10.70 23.29
C LEU A 67 0.64 -11.64 23.87
N VAL A 68 0.19 -12.54 24.76
CA VAL A 68 1.01 -13.65 25.23
C VAL A 68 1.21 -14.58 24.06
N LEU A 69 2.19 -14.27 23.21
CA LEU A 69 2.67 -15.24 22.24
C LEU A 69 3.11 -16.47 23.02
N PRO A 70 2.66 -17.68 22.62
CA PRO A 70 3.11 -18.91 23.25
C PRO A 70 4.64 -18.92 23.32
N THR A 71 5.16 -19.08 24.54
CA THR A 71 6.62 -19.11 24.80
C THR A 71 7.30 -20.30 24.15
N HIS A 72 6.50 -21.33 23.87
CA HIS A 72 6.87 -22.53 23.16
C HIS A 72 6.09 -22.60 21.85
N LEU A 73 6.81 -22.68 20.73
CA LEU A 73 6.23 -22.87 19.41
C LEU A 73 6.45 -24.32 18.99
N SER A 74 5.40 -25.15 19.01
CA SER A 74 5.47 -26.59 18.67
C SER A 74 6.14 -26.86 17.32
N PHE A 75 5.90 -26.00 16.34
CA PHE A 75 6.46 -26.12 14.98
C PHE A 75 7.95 -25.78 14.87
N LYS A 76 8.63 -25.47 15.98
CA LYS A 76 10.03 -25.03 16.00
C LYS A 76 10.84 -25.87 16.98
N GLN A 77 11.82 -26.60 16.49
CA GLN A 77 12.68 -27.46 17.29
C GLN A 77 13.58 -26.67 18.22
N VAL A 78 14.21 -25.59 17.74
CA VAL A 78 15.10 -24.76 18.57
C VAL A 78 14.34 -23.54 19.09
N GLN A 79 13.94 -23.62 20.36
CA GLN A 79 13.22 -22.52 20.99
C GLN A 79 14.15 -21.33 21.24
N MET A 80 13.57 -20.13 21.21
CA MET A 80 14.37 -18.91 21.44
C MET A 80 14.96 -18.88 22.86
N TYR A 81 14.27 -19.43 23.85
CA TYR A 81 14.76 -19.48 25.23
C TYR A 81 15.97 -20.43 25.39
N GLU A 82 16.06 -21.50 24.60
CA GLU A 82 17.17 -22.47 24.67
C GLU A 82 18.46 -21.90 24.08
N LYS A 83 18.34 -21.06 23.05
CA LYS A 83 19.49 -20.47 22.36
C LYS A 83 20.16 -19.34 23.17
N TYR A 84 19.49 -18.80 24.19
CA TYR A 84 20.01 -17.71 25.02
C TYR A 84 19.81 -18.00 26.52
N PRO A 85 20.67 -18.83 27.14
CA PRO A 85 20.84 -18.74 28.58
C PRO A 85 21.26 -17.30 28.91
N LYS A 86 20.53 -16.64 29.82
CA LYS A 86 20.73 -15.23 30.19
C LYS A 86 22.22 -14.96 30.46
N GLY A 87 22.92 -14.28 29.53
CA GLY A 87 24.32 -13.89 29.72
C GLY A 87 25.28 -14.02 28.54
N GLN A 88 24.95 -14.72 27.44
CA GLN A 88 25.84 -14.78 26.26
C GLN A 88 25.25 -14.06 25.03
N SER A 89 25.84 -12.92 24.66
CA SER A 89 25.50 -12.19 23.43
C SER A 89 26.23 -12.79 22.22
N ARG A 90 25.85 -14.00 21.79
CA ARG A 90 26.28 -14.47 20.46
C ARG A 90 25.53 -13.67 19.40
N GLY A 91 26.25 -13.12 18.42
CA GLY A 91 25.68 -12.30 17.35
C GLY A 91 24.50 -13.01 16.69
N ARG A 92 23.38 -12.29 16.51
CA ARG A 92 22.18 -12.83 15.86
C ARG A 92 22.49 -13.12 14.39
N HIS A 93 22.80 -14.38 14.09
CA HIS A 93 22.84 -14.86 12.72
C HIS A 93 21.43 -15.29 12.29
N TRP A 94 20.87 -14.60 11.30
CA TRP A 94 19.58 -14.94 10.69
C TRP A 94 19.77 -16.16 9.78
N LYS A 95 19.10 -17.27 10.09
CA LYS A 95 19.13 -18.47 9.22
C LYS A 95 18.11 -18.27 8.10
N HIS A 96 18.46 -18.70 6.89
CA HIS A 96 17.50 -18.70 5.77
C HIS A 96 16.45 -19.81 5.96
N LEU A 97 15.23 -19.65 5.44
CA LEU A 97 14.15 -20.64 5.59
C LEU A 97 14.61 -22.05 5.20
N LYS A 98 15.26 -22.20 4.04
CA LYS A 98 15.83 -23.48 3.59
C LYS A 98 16.74 -24.16 4.62
N GLN A 99 17.57 -23.39 5.34
CA GLN A 99 18.46 -23.91 6.37
C GLN A 99 17.70 -24.32 7.64
N ILE A 100 16.59 -23.64 7.94
CA ILE A 100 15.70 -23.99 9.05
C ILE A 100 14.99 -25.31 8.70
N LEU A 101 14.35 -25.40 7.53
CA LEU A 101 13.68 -26.63 7.09
C LEU A 101 14.60 -27.86 7.13
N GLN A 102 15.86 -27.70 6.74
CA GLN A 102 16.87 -28.76 6.81
C GLN A 102 17.28 -29.13 8.24
N ALA A 103 17.37 -28.15 9.14
CA ALA A 103 17.79 -28.37 10.53
C ALA A 103 16.69 -29.03 11.37
N GLU A 104 15.42 -28.78 11.04
CA GLU A 104 14.25 -29.25 11.79
C GLU A 104 13.95 -30.75 11.59
N ASN A 105 14.58 -31.44 10.64
CA ASN A 105 14.47 -32.90 10.42
C ASN A 105 13.06 -33.50 10.67
N TYR A 106 12.10 -33.17 9.79
CA TYR A 106 10.67 -33.51 9.90
C TYR A 106 10.32 -35.01 10.02
N GLN A 107 11.29 -35.91 9.77
CA GLN A 107 11.08 -37.36 9.96
C GLN A 107 10.93 -37.75 11.44
N ASN A 108 11.39 -36.91 12.37
CA ASN A 108 11.30 -37.18 13.81
C ASN A 108 10.00 -36.64 14.44
N PHE A 109 9.23 -35.82 13.72
CA PHE A 109 8.01 -35.21 14.24
C PHE A 109 6.80 -36.10 13.95
N PRO A 110 5.84 -36.21 14.88
CA PRO A 110 4.60 -36.90 14.61
C PRO A 110 3.82 -36.16 13.50
N PRO A 111 3.08 -36.89 12.64
CA PRO A 111 2.39 -36.30 11.49
C PRO A 111 1.25 -35.32 11.87
N ASP A 112 0.82 -35.33 13.13
CA ASP A 112 -0.25 -34.49 13.67
C ASP A 112 0.26 -33.11 14.16
N GLU A 113 1.58 -32.92 14.25
CA GLU A 113 2.14 -31.67 14.77
C GLU A 113 2.33 -30.63 13.63
N PRO A 114 1.85 -29.39 13.81
CA PRO A 114 2.01 -28.35 12.81
C PRO A 114 3.49 -28.10 12.55
N THR A 115 3.87 -28.09 11.28
CA THR A 115 5.25 -27.92 10.82
C THR A 115 5.33 -26.71 9.89
N TYR A 116 6.49 -26.08 9.71
CA TYR A 116 6.70 -24.97 8.76
C TYR A 116 6.17 -25.22 7.33
N VAL A 117 6.08 -26.47 6.88
CA VAL A 117 5.54 -26.84 5.57
C VAL A 117 4.03 -27.08 5.57
N ASN A 118 3.43 -27.24 6.75
CA ASN A 118 2.04 -27.64 6.96
C ASN A 118 1.22 -26.54 7.65
N ILE A 119 1.69 -25.29 7.61
CA ILE A 119 1.00 -24.11 8.18
C ILE A 119 -0.14 -23.58 7.30
N GLU A 120 -0.48 -24.29 6.22
CA GLU A 120 -1.56 -23.89 5.33
C GLU A 120 -2.87 -23.79 6.12
N SER A 121 -3.56 -22.66 5.96
CA SER A 121 -4.79 -22.43 6.68
C SER A 121 -5.90 -23.34 6.15
N PRO A 122 -6.79 -23.84 7.02
CA PRO A 122 -7.97 -24.55 6.54
C PRO A 122 -8.82 -23.61 5.67
N PRO A 123 -9.58 -24.17 4.71
CA PRO A 123 -10.47 -23.36 3.88
C PRO A 123 -11.51 -22.65 4.77
N SER A 124 -11.92 -21.44 4.35
CA SER A 124 -12.95 -20.69 5.06
C SER A 124 -14.27 -21.47 5.11
N MET A 125 -14.83 -21.63 6.31
CA MET A 125 -16.17 -22.19 6.51
C MET A 125 -17.29 -21.17 6.29
N HIS A 126 -16.96 -19.87 6.26
CA HIS A 126 -17.95 -18.82 6.12
C HIS A 126 -18.37 -18.67 4.65
N PRO A 127 -19.68 -18.56 4.36
CA PRO A 127 -20.16 -18.38 3.00
C PRO A 127 -19.66 -17.05 2.42
N CYS A 128 -19.11 -17.09 1.20
CA CYS A 128 -18.61 -15.90 0.52
C CYS A 128 -19.75 -14.95 0.16
N LYS A 129 -19.59 -13.66 0.44
CA LYS A 129 -20.53 -12.62 -0.01
C LYS A 129 -20.49 -12.50 -1.54
N LYS A 130 -21.66 -12.37 -2.15
CA LYS A 130 -21.79 -12.22 -3.61
C LYS A 130 -21.79 -10.74 -3.96
N ILE A 131 -20.74 -10.31 -4.65
CA ILE A 131 -20.54 -8.93 -5.09
C ILE A 131 -20.68 -8.84 -6.61
N CYS A 132 -21.17 -7.71 -7.11
CA CYS A 132 -21.27 -7.40 -8.52
C CYS A 132 -19.87 -7.19 -9.12
N ASP A 133 -19.61 -7.85 -10.25
CA ASP A 133 -18.29 -7.84 -10.91
C ASP A 133 -17.94 -6.46 -11.52
N ILE A 134 -18.93 -5.57 -11.70
CA ILE A 134 -18.77 -4.24 -12.32
C ILE A 134 -18.80 -3.12 -11.28
N THR A 135 -19.80 -3.11 -10.40
CA THR A 135 -20.05 -1.98 -9.49
C THR A 135 -19.54 -2.19 -8.07
N GLY A 136 -19.26 -3.43 -7.65
CA GLY A 136 -18.82 -3.72 -6.29
C GLY A 136 -19.93 -3.72 -5.23
N TYR A 137 -21.20 -3.54 -5.61
CA TYR A 137 -22.34 -3.68 -4.69
C TYR A 137 -22.73 -5.16 -4.49
N GLU A 138 -23.50 -5.45 -3.44
CA GLU A 138 -24.06 -6.79 -3.23
C GLU A 138 -24.95 -7.20 -4.42
N ALA A 139 -24.66 -8.37 -4.99
CA ALA A 139 -25.33 -8.87 -6.18
C ALA A 139 -26.10 -10.16 -5.86
N PRO A 140 -27.43 -10.07 -5.67
CA PRO A 140 -28.26 -11.25 -5.44
C PRO A 140 -28.44 -12.10 -6.71
N TYR A 141 -28.28 -11.52 -7.90
CA TYR A 141 -28.58 -12.16 -9.18
C TYR A 141 -27.33 -12.39 -10.05
N TYR A 142 -27.42 -13.35 -10.96
CA TYR A 142 -26.39 -13.63 -11.97
C TYR A 142 -27.02 -13.96 -13.32
N ASP A 143 -26.30 -13.65 -14.40
CA ASP A 143 -26.74 -13.95 -15.76
C ASP A 143 -26.27 -15.36 -16.19
N PRO A 144 -27.14 -16.30 -16.57
CA PRO A 144 -26.73 -17.65 -17.01
C PRO A 144 -25.91 -17.64 -18.31
N ARG A 145 -25.98 -16.57 -19.11
CA ARG A 145 -25.23 -16.48 -20.38
C ARG A 145 -23.76 -16.14 -20.16
N THR A 146 -23.48 -15.17 -19.28
CA THR A 146 -22.13 -14.61 -19.06
C THR A 146 -21.53 -15.01 -17.71
N ASN A 147 -22.34 -15.59 -16.81
CA ASN A 147 -22.00 -15.89 -15.41
C ASN A 147 -21.57 -14.66 -14.58
N LEU A 148 -21.84 -13.44 -15.07
CA LEU A 148 -21.58 -12.20 -14.33
C LEU A 148 -22.67 -11.93 -13.31
N ARG A 149 -22.25 -11.43 -12.14
CA ARG A 149 -23.15 -11.07 -11.03
C ARG A 149 -23.56 -9.61 -11.14
N TYR A 150 -24.84 -9.31 -10.95
CA TYR A 150 -25.37 -7.94 -11.03
C TYR A 150 -26.36 -7.64 -9.91
N ALA A 151 -26.45 -6.35 -9.55
CA ALA A 151 -27.37 -5.84 -8.53
C ALA A 151 -28.61 -5.15 -9.14
N ASN A 152 -28.40 -4.30 -10.14
CA ASN A 152 -29.42 -3.43 -10.72
C ASN A 152 -29.78 -3.82 -12.16
N ALA A 153 -30.98 -3.44 -12.60
CA ALA A 153 -31.45 -3.66 -13.98
C ALA A 153 -30.59 -2.93 -15.03
N ASP A 154 -30.04 -1.77 -14.70
CA ASP A 154 -29.18 -1.01 -15.64
C ASP A 154 -27.84 -1.71 -15.88
N VAL A 155 -27.28 -2.32 -14.82
CA VAL A 155 -26.06 -3.14 -14.92
C VAL A 155 -26.35 -4.38 -15.77
N PHE A 156 -27.54 -4.98 -15.64
CA PHE A 156 -27.92 -6.12 -16.48
C PHE A 156 -27.95 -5.78 -17.97
N LYS A 157 -28.48 -4.60 -18.35
CA LYS A 157 -28.45 -4.12 -19.75
C LYS A 157 -27.02 -3.96 -20.25
N LEU A 158 -26.13 -3.39 -19.42
CA LEU A 158 -24.71 -3.22 -19.73
C LEU A 158 -23.99 -4.57 -19.88
N VAL A 159 -24.26 -5.54 -18.99
CA VAL A 159 -23.73 -6.91 -19.09
C VAL A 159 -24.10 -7.57 -20.41
N ARG A 160 -25.31 -7.31 -20.92
CA ARG A 160 -25.78 -7.88 -22.20
C ARG A 160 -25.20 -7.20 -23.44
N SER A 161 -24.74 -5.95 -23.35
CA SER A 161 -24.07 -5.24 -24.44
C SER A 161 -22.55 -5.42 -24.46
N LEU A 162 -21.95 -5.95 -23.38
CA LEU A 162 -20.51 -6.18 -23.31
C LEU A 162 -20.05 -7.31 -24.26
N PRO A 163 -18.87 -7.17 -24.92
CA PRO A 163 -18.26 -8.24 -25.69
C PRO A 163 -17.79 -9.39 -24.78
N ASN A 164 -17.76 -10.62 -25.32
CA ASN A 164 -17.31 -11.80 -24.59
C ASN A 164 -15.88 -11.68 -24.04
N GLU A 165 -15.00 -10.93 -24.70
CA GLU A 165 -13.63 -10.67 -24.21
C GLU A 165 -13.62 -9.94 -22.87
N TYR A 166 -14.48 -8.93 -22.72
CA TYR A 166 -14.61 -8.18 -21.47
C TYR A 166 -15.19 -9.07 -20.38
N VAL A 167 -16.19 -9.89 -20.73
CA VAL A 167 -16.78 -10.88 -19.80
C VAL A 167 -15.70 -11.81 -19.24
N GLN A 168 -14.83 -12.36 -20.09
CA GLN A 168 -13.73 -13.22 -19.63
C GLN A 168 -12.74 -12.48 -18.75
N ARG A 169 -12.43 -11.21 -19.05
CA ARG A 169 -11.58 -10.38 -18.18
C ARG A 169 -12.21 -10.15 -16.80
N TYR A 170 -13.50 -9.85 -16.73
CA TYR A 170 -14.21 -9.70 -15.45
C TYR A 170 -14.26 -11.02 -14.67
N LEU A 171 -14.47 -12.15 -15.36
CA LEU A 171 -14.43 -13.48 -14.74
C LEU A 171 -13.04 -13.86 -14.24
N ALA A 172 -11.97 -13.42 -14.91
CA ALA A 172 -10.60 -13.67 -14.51
C ALA A 172 -10.23 -12.98 -13.20
N LEU A 173 -10.77 -11.78 -12.94
CA LEU A 173 -10.55 -11.06 -11.67
C LEU A 173 -11.01 -11.86 -10.45
N ARG A 174 -12.09 -12.65 -10.59
CA ARG A 174 -12.61 -13.54 -9.53
C ARG A 174 -12.09 -14.98 -9.62
N ASN A 175 -11.08 -15.24 -10.46
CA ASN A 175 -10.54 -16.57 -10.74
C ASN A 175 -11.57 -17.59 -11.24
N ALA A 176 -12.58 -17.14 -11.99
CA ALA A 176 -13.64 -17.99 -12.56
C ALA A 176 -13.62 -18.02 -14.11
N ALA A 177 -12.57 -17.47 -14.74
CA ALA A 177 -12.42 -17.54 -16.18
C ALA A 177 -12.09 -18.97 -16.61
N VAL A 178 -12.83 -19.46 -17.61
CA VAL A 178 -12.59 -20.77 -18.22
C VAL A 178 -11.61 -20.58 -19.36
N VAL A 179 -10.33 -20.83 -19.10
CA VAL A 179 -9.30 -20.89 -20.14
C VAL A 179 -9.19 -22.34 -20.60
N LEU A 180 -9.72 -22.64 -21.79
CA LEU A 180 -9.49 -23.93 -22.44
C LEU A 180 -8.00 -23.97 -22.85
N LYS A 181 -7.27 -24.96 -22.36
CA LYS A 181 -5.88 -25.25 -22.73
C LYS A 181 -5.82 -26.42 -23.68
#